data_AF-A0A1I7EE10-F1
#
_entry.id   AF-A0A1I7EE10-F1
#
_cell.length_a   1.000
_cell.length_b   1.000
_cell.length_c   1.000
_cell.angle_alpha   90.00
_cell.angle_beta   90.00
_cell.angle_gamma   90.00
#
_symmetry.space_group_name_H-M   'P 1'
#
loop_
_entity.id
_entity.type
_entity.pdbx_description
1 polymer ?
#
loop_
_entity_poly.entity_id
_entity_poly.type
_entity_poly.pdbx_seq_one_letter_code
_entity_poly.pdbx_strand_id
1 'polypeptide(L)'
;MEAGLVVEKIEFADGSELPLKPGSVTIVTGPNNSGKSTFLRDIDKHFGSGRGKKGYTGWIARKVESKLLGTPKEFLDRFHETEAYDAEEDRFKFEKGYSGGSYKTSTLRSAVAKGRLPNSVEASFRKFLPAHERLHGTGYNNTIDTAINQIFSNEAREIALSDIFKRSFGIDLILDRTLT
;
A
#
# COMPACT_ATOMS: atom_id res chain seq x y z
N MET A 1 -3.70 16.91 1.95
CA MET A 1 -3.44 15.88 0.92
C MET A 1 -3.21 14.60 1.70
N GLU A 2 -3.77 13.44 1.32
CA GLU A 2 -3.65 12.26 2.18
C GLU A 2 -2.17 11.87 2.36
N ALA A 3 -1.71 11.73 3.61
CA ALA A 3 -0.34 11.32 3.87
C ALA A 3 -0.09 9.92 3.32
N GLY A 4 1.00 9.73 2.59
CA GLY A 4 1.25 8.47 1.91
C GLY A 4 2.66 8.30 1.37
N LEU A 5 3.06 7.04 1.25
CA LEU A 5 4.24 6.62 0.50
C LEU A 5 3.81 6.32 -0.93
N VAL A 6 4.33 7.07 -1.92
CA VAL A 6 3.96 6.90 -3.32
C VAL A 6 5.14 6.43 -4.15
N VAL A 7 4.87 5.55 -5.12
CA VAL A 7 5.80 5.21 -6.19
C VAL A 7 5.65 6.25 -7.29
N GLU A 8 6.74 6.89 -7.68
CA GLU A 8 6.74 7.91 -8.75
C GLU A 8 7.20 7.33 -10.08
N LYS A 9 8.13 6.37 -10.03
CA LYS A 9 8.73 5.81 -11.22
C LYS A 9 9.25 4.39 -10.98
N ILE A 10 9.14 3.55 -12.00
CA ILE A 10 9.75 2.23 -12.04
C ILE A 10 10.63 2.15 -13.28
N GLU A 11 11.90 1.77 -13.11
CA GLU A 11 12.84 1.45 -14.19
C GLU A 11 12.86 -0.07 -14.40
N PHE A 12 12.72 -0.51 -15.64
CA PHE A 12 12.76 -1.92 -16.00
C PHE A 12 14.19 -2.37 -16.34
N ALA A 13 14.38 -3.69 -16.42
CA ALA A 13 15.69 -4.27 -16.76
C ALA A 13 16.22 -3.87 -18.14
N ASP A 14 15.34 -3.52 -19.09
CA ASP A 14 15.70 -3.04 -20.43
C ASP A 14 15.98 -1.52 -20.48
N GLY A 15 15.89 -0.83 -19.34
CA GLY A 15 16.10 0.62 -19.22
C GLY A 15 14.87 1.46 -19.55
N SER A 16 13.73 0.85 -19.92
CA SER A 16 12.48 1.58 -20.05
C SER A 16 11.97 2.06 -18.68
N GLU A 17 11.15 3.12 -18.69
CA GLU A 17 10.63 3.73 -17.46
C GLU A 17 9.10 3.79 -17.49
N LEU A 18 8.48 3.48 -16.35
CA LEU A 18 7.05 3.68 -16.10
C LEU A 18 6.87 4.79 -15.05
N PRO A 19 6.55 6.03 -15.46
CA PRO A 19 6.14 7.07 -14.53
C PRO A 19 4.74 6.80 -13.99
N LEU A 20 4.54 6.97 -12.69
CA LEU A 20 3.28 6.76 -11.99
C LEU A 20 2.80 8.06 -11.35
N LYS A 21 1.52 8.38 -11.55
CA LYS A 21 0.90 9.54 -10.90
C LYS A 21 0.37 9.13 -9.51
N PRO A 22 0.60 9.94 -8.45
CA PRO A 22 0.00 9.70 -7.15
C PRO A 22 -1.52 9.52 -7.25
N GLY A 23 -2.04 8.48 -6.59
CA GLY A 23 -3.47 8.15 -6.58
C GLY A 23 -4.00 7.50 -7.87
N SER A 24 -3.16 7.25 -8.87
CA SER A 24 -3.59 6.51 -10.07
C SER A 24 -3.74 5.01 -9.81
N VAL A 25 -4.72 4.38 -10.48
CA VAL A 25 -4.85 2.93 -10.52
C VAL A 25 -4.10 2.39 -11.74
N THR A 26 -3.11 1.55 -11.49
CA THR A 26 -2.29 0.92 -12.53
C THR A 26 -2.61 -0.57 -12.61
N ILE A 27 -3.01 -1.04 -13.79
CA ILE A 27 -3.35 -2.44 -14.05
C ILE A 27 -2.20 -3.12 -14.79
N VAL A 28 -1.65 -4.18 -14.20
CA VAL A 28 -0.61 -5.01 -14.82
C VAL A 28 -1.26 -6.22 -15.47
N THR A 29 -1.24 -6.29 -16.80
CA THR A 29 -1.83 -7.38 -17.59
C THR A 29 -0.81 -8.02 -18.53
N GLY A 30 -1.13 -9.18 -19.08
CA GLY A 30 -0.27 -9.91 -20.01
C GLY A 30 -0.49 -11.43 -19.97
N PRO A 31 0.11 -12.19 -20.90
CA PRO A 31 -0.01 -13.65 -20.97
C PRO A 31 0.43 -14.39 -19.71
N ASN A 32 0.05 -15.66 -19.58
CA ASN A 32 0.61 -16.52 -18.53
C ASN A 32 2.14 -16.55 -18.62
N ASN A 33 2.82 -16.62 -17.48
CA ASN A 33 4.28 -16.54 -17.37
C ASN A 33 4.97 -15.24 -17.87
N SER A 34 4.23 -14.17 -18.18
CA SER A 34 4.83 -12.89 -18.60
C SER A 34 5.54 -12.09 -17.49
N GLY A 35 5.71 -12.66 -16.29
CA GLY A 35 6.43 -12.02 -15.19
C GLY A 35 5.62 -11.08 -14.29
N LYS A 36 4.30 -10.93 -14.48
CA LYS A 36 3.45 -10.03 -13.65
C LYS A 36 3.63 -10.20 -12.13
N SER A 37 3.62 -11.45 -11.65
CA SER A 37 3.80 -11.75 -10.23
C SER A 37 5.22 -11.48 -9.74
N THR A 38 6.22 -11.57 -10.61
CA THR A 38 7.61 -11.23 -10.32
C THR A 38 7.77 -9.71 -10.24
N PHE A 39 7.16 -8.97 -11.16
CA PHE A 39 7.14 -7.51 -11.15
C PHE A 39 6.59 -6.95 -9.83
N LEU A 40 5.44 -7.44 -9.36
CA LEU A 40 4.87 -7.01 -8.08
C LEU A 40 5.76 -7.39 -6.87
N ARG A 41 6.46 -8.54 -6.93
CA ARG A 41 7.41 -8.95 -5.89
C ARG A 41 8.67 -8.09 -5.88
N ASP A 42 9.15 -7.68 -7.05
CA ASP A 42 10.31 -6.79 -7.14
C ASP A 42 10.00 -5.41 -6.54
N ILE A 43 8.79 -4.88 -6.79
CA ILE A 43 8.31 -3.66 -6.13
C ILE A 43 8.19 -3.87 -4.62
N ASP A 44 7.58 -4.96 -4.15
CA ASP A 44 7.44 -5.21 -2.70
C ASP A 44 8.80 -5.27 -1.98
N LYS A 45 9.77 -5.95 -2.59
CA LYS A 45 11.13 -6.08 -2.05
C LYS A 45 11.87 -4.75 -1.97
N HIS A 46 11.54 -3.77 -2.83
CA HIS A 46 12.08 -2.41 -2.72
C HIS A 46 11.73 -1.74 -1.38
N PHE A 47 10.55 -2.04 -0.83
CA PHE A 47 10.05 -1.51 0.44
C PHE A 47 10.30 -2.45 1.64
N GLY A 48 10.94 -3.59 1.41
CA GLY A 48 11.26 -4.56 2.46
C GLY A 48 12.60 -4.32 3.15
N SER A 49 12.97 -5.23 4.06
CA SER A 49 14.24 -5.25 4.81
C SER A 49 15.51 -5.37 3.93
N GLY A 50 15.36 -5.47 2.61
CA GLY A 50 16.43 -5.45 1.61
C GLY A 50 16.71 -4.08 1.01
N ARG A 51 15.96 -3.03 1.35
CA ARG A 51 16.13 -1.67 0.80
C ARG A 51 17.56 -1.19 1.00
N GLY A 52 18.28 -0.96 -0.11
CA GLY A 52 19.67 -0.49 -0.10
C GLY A 52 20.74 -1.55 0.18
N LYS A 53 20.40 -2.83 0.33
CA LYS A 53 21.41 -3.90 0.30
C LYS A 53 22.10 -3.89 -1.07
N LYS A 54 23.42 -3.66 -1.09
CA LYS A 54 24.24 -3.79 -2.30
C LYS A 54 23.95 -5.15 -2.95
N GLY A 55 23.45 -5.14 -4.19
CA GLY A 55 23.26 -6.34 -5.01
C GLY A 55 21.83 -6.81 -5.23
N TYR A 56 20.81 -6.22 -4.61
CA TYR A 56 19.43 -6.52 -4.99
C TYR A 56 18.94 -5.60 -6.11
N THR A 57 18.85 -6.13 -7.32
CA THR A 57 18.14 -5.56 -8.47
C THR A 57 17.01 -6.51 -8.81
N GLY A 58 15.77 -6.04 -8.84
CA GLY A 58 14.65 -6.86 -9.30
C GLY A 58 14.88 -7.35 -10.73
N TRP A 59 14.32 -8.53 -11.05
CA TRP A 59 14.49 -9.13 -12.38
C TRP A 59 13.70 -8.38 -13.45
N ILE A 60 12.57 -7.78 -13.07
CA ILE A 60 11.72 -7.00 -13.96
C ILE A 60 11.76 -5.53 -13.56
N ALA A 61 11.42 -5.21 -12.31
CA ALA A 61 11.53 -3.85 -11.79
C ALA A 61 12.93 -3.67 -11.17
N ARG A 62 13.84 -3.09 -11.95
CA ARG A 62 15.24 -2.91 -11.59
C ARG A 62 15.41 -1.85 -10.51
N LYS A 63 14.69 -0.74 -10.65
CA LYS A 63 14.70 0.41 -9.74
C LYS A 63 13.28 0.90 -9.51
N VAL A 64 12.98 1.28 -8.27
CA VAL A 64 11.71 1.92 -7.91
C VAL A 64 12.06 3.22 -7.21
N GLU A 65 11.48 4.32 -7.66
CA GLU A 65 11.60 5.63 -7.03
C GLU A 65 10.32 5.94 -6.28
N SER A 66 10.48 6.37 -5.03
CA SER A 66 9.36 6.63 -4.13
C SER A 66 9.62 7.87 -3.28
N LYS A 67 8.54 8.51 -2.87
CA LYS A 67 8.58 9.66 -1.96
C LYS A 67 7.45 9.61 -0.94
N LEU A 68 7.64 10.34 0.14
CA LEU A 68 6.57 10.64 1.08
C LEU A 68 5.80 11.88 0.59
N LEU A 69 4.48 11.79 0.62
CA LEU A 69 3.56 12.91 0.46
C LEU A 69 2.91 13.21 1.80
N GLY A 70 2.82 14.49 2.15
CA GLY A 70 2.22 14.96 3.38
C GLY A 70 3.24 15.41 4.44
N THR A 71 2.74 16.13 5.42
CA THR A 71 3.48 16.68 6.55
C THR A 71 3.61 15.65 7.68
N PRO A 72 4.57 15.84 8.61
CA PRO A 72 4.64 15.00 9.80
C PRO A 72 3.34 14.93 10.59
N LYS A 73 2.55 16.01 10.60
CA LYS A 73 1.23 16.01 11.24
C LYS A 73 0.26 15.09 10.51
N GLU A 74 0.11 15.25 9.19
CA GLU A 74 -0.80 14.41 8.39
C GLU A 74 -0.47 12.91 8.49
N PHE A 75 0.82 12.55 8.60
CA PHE A 75 1.21 11.15 8.85
C PHE A 75 0.79 10.64 10.22
N LEU A 76 0.99 11.44 11.28
CA LEU A 76 0.59 11.06 12.63
C LEU A 76 -0.93 10.94 12.76
N ASP A 77 -1.67 11.88 12.18
CA ASP A 77 -3.14 11.84 12.12
C ASP A 77 -3.60 10.54 11.44
N ARG A 78 -3.02 10.19 10.29
CA ARG A 78 -3.28 8.90 9.62
C ARG A 78 -2.96 7.70 10.52
N PHE A 79 -1.82 7.69 11.20
CA PHE A 79 -1.46 6.55 12.06
C PHE A 79 -2.39 6.39 13.25
N HIS A 80 -2.96 7.48 13.78
CA HIS A 80 -4.00 7.39 14.80
C HIS A 80 -5.30 6.75 14.29
N GLU A 81 -5.58 6.89 12.99
CA GLU A 81 -6.75 6.27 12.36
C GLU A 81 -6.51 4.79 12.01
N THR A 82 -5.28 4.41 11.66
CA THR A 82 -5.00 3.09 11.05
C THR A 82 -4.24 2.10 11.94
N GLU A 83 -3.52 2.58 12.96
CA GLU A 83 -2.63 1.77 13.79
C GLU A 83 -3.02 1.79 15.26
N ALA A 84 -2.60 0.77 16.02
CA ALA A 84 -2.81 0.75 17.46
C ALA A 84 -1.90 1.78 18.15
N TYR A 85 -2.47 2.64 18.99
CA TYR A 85 -1.75 3.68 19.71
C TYR A 85 -1.77 3.43 21.22
N ASP A 86 -0.59 3.54 21.84
CA ASP A 86 -0.34 3.39 23.26
C ASP A 86 -0.13 4.78 23.87
N ALA A 87 -1.16 5.28 24.58
CA ALA A 87 -1.18 6.65 25.10
C ALA A 87 -0.24 6.85 26.30
N GLU A 88 0.05 5.79 27.06
CA GLU A 88 0.97 5.88 28.21
C GLU A 88 2.41 6.04 27.76
N GLU A 89 2.79 5.33 26.70
CA GLU A 89 4.16 5.32 26.19
C GLU A 89 4.41 6.30 25.02
N ASP A 90 3.36 6.97 24.53
CA ASP A 90 3.36 7.81 23.31
C ASP A 90 3.92 7.07 22.09
N ARG A 91 3.35 5.88 21.80
CA ARG A 91 3.86 4.99 20.75
C ARG A 91 2.76 4.39 19.88
N PHE A 92 3.08 4.25 18.60
CA PHE A 92 2.31 3.43 17.67
C PHE A 92 2.86 2.01 17.63
N LYS A 93 1.97 1.04 17.49
CA LYS A 93 2.28 -0.38 17.27
C LYS A 93 1.87 -0.75 15.84
N PHE A 94 2.86 -1.09 15.03
CA PHE A 94 2.68 -1.55 13.66
C PHE A 94 2.73 -3.08 13.67
N GLU A 95 1.55 -3.70 13.71
CA GLU A 95 1.42 -5.16 13.74
C GLU A 95 1.70 -5.82 12.38
N LYS A 96 1.65 -5.05 11.29
CA LYS A 96 1.59 -5.57 9.92
C LYS A 96 2.88 -5.31 9.16
N GLY A 97 3.78 -6.29 9.24
CA GLY A 97 5.06 -6.39 8.53
C GLY A 97 5.84 -7.63 8.99
N TYR A 98 6.89 -8.05 8.28
CA TYR A 98 7.71 -9.21 8.65
C TYR A 98 8.44 -9.06 10.01
N SER A 99 8.44 -7.85 10.57
CA SER A 99 8.93 -7.55 11.91
C SER A 99 7.98 -6.52 12.53
N GLY A 100 7.16 -6.93 13.48
CA GLY A 100 6.37 -5.99 14.28
C GLY A 100 7.28 -4.89 14.84
N GLY A 101 6.79 -3.66 14.86
CA GLY A 101 7.57 -2.50 15.31
C GLY A 101 6.74 -1.56 16.15
N SER A 102 7.32 -1.03 17.23
CA SER A 102 6.71 0.05 18.01
C SER A 102 7.59 1.29 17.94
N TYR A 103 6.99 2.43 17.63
CA TYR A 103 7.70 3.70 17.44
C TYR A 103 7.05 4.82 18.21
N LYS A 104 7.88 5.63 18.88
CA LYS A 104 7.42 6.87 19.51
C LYS A 104 6.95 7.87 18.46
N THR A 105 5.96 8.67 18.81
CA THR A 105 5.45 9.77 17.98
C THR A 105 6.58 10.70 17.54
N SER A 106 7.50 11.03 18.45
CA SER A 106 8.68 11.85 18.17
C SER A 106 9.62 11.22 17.12
N THR A 107 9.82 9.90 17.17
CA THR A 107 10.63 9.16 16.19
C THR A 107 9.99 9.21 14.81
N LEU A 108 8.69 8.94 14.71
CA LEU A 108 7.96 9.00 13.44
C LEU A 108 7.96 10.41 12.87
N ARG A 109 7.70 11.42 13.70
CA ARG A 109 7.75 12.83 13.30
C ARG A 109 9.11 13.21 12.71
N SER A 110 10.20 12.82 13.38
CA SER A 110 11.57 13.08 12.92
C SER A 110 11.89 12.34 11.62
N ALA A 111 11.42 11.09 11.49
CA ALA A 111 11.64 10.30 10.28
C ALA A 111 10.93 10.94 9.07
N VAL A 112 9.64 11.27 9.21
CA VAL A 112 8.85 11.91 8.14
C VAL A 112 9.44 13.26 7.75
N ALA A 113 9.87 14.07 8.71
CA ALA A 113 10.54 15.34 8.44
C ALA A 113 11.85 15.19 7.64
N LYS A 114 12.50 14.02 7.74
CA LYS A 114 13.70 13.66 6.96
C LYS A 114 13.36 12.96 5.63
N GLY A 115 12.07 12.88 5.28
CA GLY A 115 11.60 12.22 4.04
C GLY A 115 11.77 10.70 4.06
N ARG A 116 11.76 10.05 5.23
CA ARG A 116 11.95 8.61 5.38
C ARG A 116 10.96 8.02 6.40
N LEU A 117 10.70 6.73 6.30
CA LEU A 117 9.95 5.99 7.32
C LEU A 117 10.78 4.80 7.81
N PRO A 118 10.61 4.36 9.07
CA PRO A 118 11.18 3.09 9.51
C PRO A 118 10.66 1.94 8.64
N ASN A 119 11.48 0.92 8.38
CA ASN A 119 11.15 -0.16 7.46
C ASN A 119 9.81 -0.89 7.78
N SER A 120 9.49 -1.08 9.06
CA SER A 120 8.23 -1.69 9.49
C SER A 120 7.01 -0.78 9.25
N VAL A 121 7.21 0.55 9.26
CA VAL A 121 6.20 1.53 8.91
C VAL A 121 6.04 1.61 7.40
N GLU A 122 7.13 1.62 6.62
CA GLU A 122 7.04 1.47 5.15
C GLU A 122 6.32 0.18 4.75
N ALA A 123 6.56 -0.90 5.52
CA ALA A 123 5.91 -2.18 5.32
C ALA A 123 4.40 -2.17 5.58
N SER A 124 3.83 -1.18 6.28
CA SER A 124 2.37 -1.08 6.40
C SER A 124 1.73 -0.53 5.13
N PHE A 125 2.46 0.27 4.33
CA PHE A 125 1.98 0.85 3.07
C PHE A 125 1.99 -0.13 1.89
N ARG A 126 2.75 -1.22 1.96
CA ARG A 126 2.85 -2.23 0.89
C ARG A 126 1.83 -3.36 1.00
N LYS A 127 0.98 -3.32 2.04
CA LYS A 127 -0.02 -4.36 2.29
C LYS A 127 -0.80 -4.60 1.00
N PHE A 128 -0.84 -5.86 0.55
CA PHE A 128 -1.52 -6.29 -0.68
C PHE A 128 -0.82 -6.01 -2.02
N LEU A 129 0.45 -5.59 -2.07
CA LEU A 129 1.17 -5.51 -3.35
C LEU A 129 1.38 -6.92 -3.96
N PRO A 130 1.92 -7.92 -3.26
CA PRO A 130 2.06 -9.27 -3.79
C PRO A 130 0.73 -10.05 -3.79
N ALA A 131 0.46 -10.80 -4.86
CA ALA A 131 -0.76 -11.60 -4.97
C ALA A 131 -0.93 -12.61 -3.81
N HIS A 132 0.15 -13.23 -3.32
CA HIS A 132 0.07 -14.22 -2.25
C HIS A 132 -0.33 -13.61 -0.89
N GLU A 133 0.09 -12.38 -0.59
CA GLU A 133 -0.34 -11.67 0.62
C GLU A 133 -1.82 -11.26 0.54
N ARG A 134 -2.35 -11.00 -0.67
CA ARG A 134 -3.80 -10.80 -0.90
C ARG A 134 -4.60 -12.07 -0.59
N LEU A 135 -4.06 -13.23 -0.95
CA LEU A 135 -4.73 -14.52 -0.77
C LEU A 135 -4.72 -15.00 0.69
N HIS A 136 -3.72 -14.62 1.48
CA HIS A 136 -3.64 -15.03 2.89
C HIS A 136 -4.24 -13.99 3.86
N GLY A 137 -4.14 -12.69 3.56
CA GLY A 137 -4.55 -11.62 4.46
C GLY A 137 -6.06 -11.41 4.62
N THR A 138 -6.88 -12.02 3.76
CA THR A 138 -8.34 -11.90 3.83
C THR A 138 -9.01 -13.03 4.60
N GLY A 139 -8.28 -14.05 5.05
CA GLY A 139 -8.91 -15.28 5.52
C GLY A 139 -9.86 -15.78 4.43
N TYR A 140 -9.31 -16.09 3.25
CA TYR A 140 -10.02 -16.46 2.01
C TYR A 140 -11.09 -17.54 2.28
N ASN A 141 -12.26 -17.08 2.76
CA ASN A 141 -13.49 -17.84 2.72
C ASN A 141 -13.96 -17.69 1.28
N ASN A 142 -13.92 -18.80 0.57
CA ASN A 142 -13.89 -18.92 -0.88
C ASN A 142 -15.21 -18.54 -1.58
N THR A 143 -15.99 -17.60 -1.05
CA THR A 143 -17.31 -17.25 -1.55
C THR A 143 -17.41 -15.76 -1.84
N ILE A 144 -17.79 -15.46 -3.08
CA ILE A 144 -18.12 -14.10 -3.57
C ILE A 144 -19.11 -13.44 -2.60
N ASP A 145 -20.06 -14.21 -2.09
CA ASP A 145 -21.10 -13.75 -1.16
C ASP A 145 -20.54 -13.15 0.13
N THR A 146 -19.45 -13.70 0.70
CA THR A 146 -18.88 -13.18 1.96
C THR A 146 -18.19 -11.84 1.74
N ALA A 147 -17.44 -11.70 0.64
CA ALA A 147 -16.77 -10.45 0.29
C ALA A 147 -17.79 -9.35 -0.05
N ILE A 148 -18.82 -9.72 -0.78
CA ILE A 148 -19.95 -8.86 -1.14
C ILE A 148 -20.69 -8.39 0.12
N ASN A 149 -21.01 -9.28 1.05
CA ASN A 149 -21.68 -8.93 2.31
C ASN A 149 -20.84 -8.00 3.20
N GLN A 150 -19.51 -8.14 3.21
CA GLN A 150 -18.62 -7.24 3.96
C GLN A 150 -18.50 -5.83 3.37
N ILE A 151 -18.81 -5.67 2.09
CA ILE A 151 -18.88 -4.37 1.42
C ILE A 151 -20.29 -3.79 1.63
N PHE A 152 -21.34 -4.57 1.37
CA PHE A 152 -22.74 -4.13 1.47
C PHE A 152 -23.19 -3.75 2.89
N SER A 153 -22.60 -4.34 3.92
CA SER A 153 -22.94 -4.02 5.31
C SER A 153 -22.20 -2.80 5.87
N ASN A 154 -21.33 -2.14 5.09
CA ASN A 154 -20.48 -1.07 5.58
C ASN A 154 -20.42 0.12 4.60
N GLU A 155 -21.29 1.10 4.85
CA GLU A 155 -21.42 2.33 4.04
C GLU A 155 -20.10 3.08 3.85
N ALA A 156 -19.25 3.16 4.89
CA ALA A 156 -17.95 3.83 4.77
C ALA A 156 -17.01 3.13 3.77
N ARG A 157 -17.08 1.79 3.66
CA ARG A 157 -16.31 1.02 2.67
C ARG A 157 -16.87 1.19 1.27
N GLU A 158 -18.18 1.28 1.11
CA GLU A 158 -18.81 1.55 -0.18
C GLU A 158 -18.43 2.94 -0.71
N ILE A 159 -18.50 3.97 0.15
CA ILE A 159 -18.08 5.33 -0.20
C ILE A 159 -16.61 5.33 -0.60
N ALA A 160 -15.74 4.71 0.20
CA ALA A 160 -14.31 4.62 -0.12
C ALA A 160 -14.06 3.92 -1.46
N LEU A 161 -14.82 2.86 -1.78
CA LEU A 161 -14.72 2.16 -3.06
C LEU A 161 -15.22 3.03 -4.22
N SER A 162 -16.34 3.74 -4.04
CA SER A 162 -16.87 4.67 -5.05
C SER A 162 -15.89 5.82 -5.32
N ASP A 163 -15.27 6.38 -4.27
CA ASP A 163 -14.22 7.39 -4.40
C ASP A 163 -12.98 6.87 -5.15
N ILE A 164 -12.63 5.59 -5.01
CA ILE A 164 -11.56 4.97 -5.81
C ILE A 164 -11.97 4.94 -7.29
N PHE A 165 -13.19 4.50 -7.61
CA PHE A 165 -13.68 4.46 -8.99
C PHE A 165 -13.76 5.85 -9.61
N LYS A 166 -14.29 6.83 -8.88
CA LYS A 166 -14.40 8.23 -9.34
C LYS A 166 -13.03 8.83 -9.62
N ARG A 167 -12.06 8.63 -8.73
CA ARG A 167 -10.67 9.11 -8.92
C ARG A 167 -9.96 8.43 -10.10
N SER A 168 -10.26 7.17 -10.36
CA SER A 168 -9.53 6.35 -11.34
C SER A 168 -10.11 6.44 -12.74
N PHE A 169 -11.44 6.52 -12.84
CA PHE A 169 -12.19 6.36 -14.09
C PHE A 169 -13.13 7.54 -14.37
N GLY A 170 -13.27 8.48 -13.43
CA GLY A 170 -14.19 9.61 -13.57
C GLY A 170 -15.67 9.24 -13.48
N ILE A 171 -15.98 8.04 -12.99
CA ILE A 171 -17.35 7.53 -12.84
C ILE A 171 -17.64 7.19 -11.38
N ASP A 172 -18.86 7.45 -10.94
CA ASP A 172 -19.33 7.00 -9.63
C ASP A 172 -19.70 5.51 -9.71
N LEU A 173 -19.22 4.72 -8.76
CA LEU A 173 -19.68 3.35 -8.58
C LEU A 173 -20.96 3.39 -7.75
N ILE A 174 -22.07 3.02 -8.36
CA ILE A 174 -23.35 2.82 -7.67
C ILE A 174 -23.56 1.32 -7.56
N LEU A 175 -23.60 0.82 -6.33
CA LEU A 175 -23.94 -0.58 -6.08
C LEU A 175 -25.46 -0.70 -5.96
N ASP A 176 -26.09 -1.39 -6.92
CA ASP A 176 -27.51 -1.68 -6.87
C ASP A 176 -27.79 -2.78 -5.85
N ARG A 177 -28.54 -2.44 -4.80
CA ARG A 177 -28.89 -3.32 -3.67
C ARG A 177 -30.15 -4.15 -3.92
N THR A 178 -30.75 -4.07 -5.11
CA THR A 178 -32.08 -4.68 -5.38
C THR A 178 -32.03 -6.10 -5.94
N LEU A 179 -30.84 -6.69 -6.14
CA LEU A 179 -30.68 -8.09 -6.51
C LEU A 179 -30.41 -8.97 -5.28
N THR A 180 -31.46 -9.20 -4.49
CA THR A 180 -31.58 -10.36 -3.57
C THR A 180 -32.77 -11.19 -3.98
#